data_AF-A0A8T4G3W0-F1
#
_entry.id   AF-A0A8T4G3W0-F1
#
_cell.length_a   1.000
_cell.length_b   1.000
_cell.length_c   1.000
_cell.angle_alpha   90.00
_cell.angle_beta   90.00
_cell.angle_gamma   90.00
#
_symmetry.space_group_name_H-M   'P 1'
#
loop_
_entity.id
_entity.type
_entity.pdbx_description
1 polymer ?
#
loop_
_entity_poly.entity_id
_entity_poly.type
_entity_poly.pdbx_seq_one_letter_code
_entity_poly.pdbx_strand_id
1 'polypeptide(L)'
;MILGIHDGHDAGAVLIKDEEIYAVNEERLNRIKHYRGFPELSIAKVLEMGDVNPEEVEIIAVAGIFRKRSRLLELEKNLAKIFGKDFKRKVLYVEHHLAHAASAYLTSGWREALALSIDAAGDGLSSSIYICRDGEMIRIAQSTYLDSLGDFYASVTELLGFKPMRHEGKVMSLAAYGKPSYELSAIIELNGLTFENHIKVVGIEATKKLAEFFRFPFEKAKEVSANLKRGKLSGELEQKAIEIAASAQKHLEKIVDELGLKLTKYGLPLAYAGGVAQNVKANMILRRHFPDLWVFPAMHDGGLAFGAAVYVKSQLERLDGKWKPFKLKHVYLGPSYSEGEIEEFLRKEGVMYEEINDVSKFVSDSLIDGKIVAFFQGKMEFGPRALGNRSILADPRNEGVKEKLNLALKRDVFQPFAPTILEKRISEYLVDPYPNKFMTMSYYATEEFAREAPAVVHVDGTTRPQTLEREDNPKYYDIIKLFEKQSGVGAVLNTSFNMHGEPIVCSPRDALNSFRKARLNVLVLEKFAVYL
;
A
#
# COMPACT_ATOMS: atom_id res chain seq x y z
N MET A 1 21.22 -4.50 -17.19
CA MET A 1 19.81 -4.16 -16.90
C MET A 1 19.05 -5.36 -16.38
N ILE A 2 18.24 -5.16 -15.33
CA ILE A 2 17.46 -6.22 -14.67
C ILE A 2 15.98 -5.88 -14.75
N LEU A 3 15.16 -6.84 -15.19
CA LEU A 3 13.70 -6.72 -15.19
C LEU A 3 13.11 -7.65 -14.11
N GLY A 4 12.51 -7.06 -13.08
CA GLY A 4 11.68 -7.76 -12.11
C GLY A 4 10.26 -7.99 -12.63
N ILE A 5 9.74 -9.20 -12.42
CA ILE A 5 8.38 -9.59 -12.83
C ILE A 5 7.70 -10.32 -11.68
N HIS A 6 6.45 -9.96 -11.41
CA HIS A 6 5.53 -10.77 -10.61
C HIS A 6 4.34 -11.20 -11.46
N ASP A 7 4.27 -12.49 -11.81
CA ASP A 7 3.08 -13.13 -12.39
C ASP A 7 2.29 -13.84 -11.28
N GLY A 8 1.31 -13.14 -10.74
CA GLY A 8 0.56 -13.53 -9.56
C GLY A 8 -0.53 -12.53 -9.24
N HIS A 9 -1.07 -12.59 -8.03
CA HIS A 9 -1.97 -11.56 -7.52
C HIS A 9 -1.20 -10.24 -7.36
N ASP A 10 -1.81 -9.10 -7.71
CA ASP A 10 -1.12 -7.80 -7.75
C ASP A 10 0.07 -7.76 -8.72
N ALA A 11 -0.09 -8.37 -9.90
CA ALA A 11 0.97 -8.47 -10.89
C ALA A 11 1.59 -7.09 -11.23
N GLY A 12 2.87 -7.08 -11.60
CA GLY A 12 3.58 -5.86 -11.97
C GLY A 12 4.99 -6.13 -12.46
N ALA A 13 5.65 -5.06 -12.92
CA ALA A 13 7.01 -5.11 -13.43
C ALA A 13 7.86 -3.96 -12.88
N VAL A 14 9.16 -4.21 -12.77
CA VAL A 14 10.17 -3.24 -12.35
C VAL A 14 11.38 -3.34 -13.27
N LEU A 15 11.81 -2.24 -13.87
CA LEU A 15 13.07 -2.16 -14.62
C LEU A 15 14.10 -1.42 -13.78
N ILE A 16 15.27 -2.02 -13.62
CA ILE A 16 16.46 -1.35 -13.09
C ILE A 16 17.47 -1.14 -14.21
N LYS A 17 17.72 0.13 -14.52
CA LYS A 17 18.70 0.62 -15.51
C LYS A 17 19.71 1.47 -14.75
N ASP A 18 20.90 0.93 -14.55
CA ASP A 18 21.92 1.52 -13.69
C ASP A 18 21.38 1.81 -12.27
N GLU A 19 21.28 3.09 -11.90
CA GLU A 19 20.73 3.56 -10.62
C GLU A 19 19.26 4.04 -10.72
N GLU A 20 18.68 4.03 -11.93
CA GLU A 20 17.29 4.40 -12.16
C GLU A 20 16.35 3.20 -12.05
N ILE A 21 15.18 3.43 -11.43
CA ILE A 21 14.16 2.41 -11.21
C ILE A 21 12.84 2.89 -11.80
N TYR A 22 12.22 2.05 -12.62
CA TYR A 22 10.90 2.25 -13.20
C TYR A 22 9.99 1.12 -12.74
N ALA A 23 8.82 1.43 -12.22
CA ALA A 23 7.94 0.43 -11.62
C ALA A 23 6.47 0.78 -11.79
N VAL A 24 5.66 -0.21 -12.18
CA VAL A 24 4.20 -0.06 -12.25
C VAL A 24 3.51 -1.41 -12.05
N ASN A 25 2.37 -1.41 -11.35
CA ASN A 25 1.52 -2.59 -11.22
C ASN A 25 0.50 -2.64 -12.37
N GLU A 26 0.18 -3.85 -12.80
CA GLU A 26 -0.65 -4.11 -13.98
C GLU A 26 -2.06 -3.51 -13.84
N GLU A 27 -2.59 -3.50 -12.61
CA GLU A 27 -3.89 -2.92 -12.30
C GLU A 27 -3.99 -1.43 -12.67
N ARG A 28 -2.86 -0.69 -12.66
CA ARG A 28 -2.84 0.73 -13.01
C ARG A 28 -3.13 0.92 -14.50
N LEU A 29 -2.72 -0.03 -15.33
CA LEU A 29 -2.76 0.06 -16.79
C LEU A 29 -4.03 -0.60 -17.36
N ASN A 30 -4.38 -1.80 -16.90
CA ASN A 30 -5.58 -2.50 -17.38
C ASN A 30 -6.87 -2.12 -16.62
N ARG A 31 -6.74 -1.34 -15.55
CA ARG A 31 -7.85 -0.87 -14.69
C ARG A 31 -8.59 -2.00 -13.94
N ILE A 32 -8.03 -3.20 -13.87
CA ILE A 32 -8.55 -4.35 -13.12
C ILE A 32 -7.84 -4.42 -11.77
N LYS A 33 -8.55 -4.00 -10.71
CA LYS A 33 -7.99 -3.97 -9.35
C LYS A 33 -7.55 -5.35 -8.88
N HIS A 34 -6.35 -5.44 -8.30
CA HIS A 34 -5.70 -6.68 -7.87
C HIS A 34 -5.59 -7.69 -9.02
N TYR A 35 -5.17 -7.21 -10.19
CA TYR A 35 -5.03 -8.06 -11.37
C TYR A 35 -4.16 -9.28 -11.04
N ARG A 36 -4.64 -10.46 -11.47
CA ARG A 36 -3.96 -11.72 -11.30
C ARG A 36 -3.60 -12.29 -12.66
N GLY A 37 -2.30 -12.40 -12.94
CA GLY A 37 -1.82 -12.96 -14.20
C GLY A 37 -0.47 -12.40 -14.59
N PHE A 38 -0.12 -12.58 -15.86
CA PHE A 38 1.14 -12.11 -16.43
C PHE A 38 1.08 -10.58 -16.68
N PRO A 39 2.07 -9.79 -16.23
CA PRO A 39 2.01 -8.33 -16.28
C PRO A 39 2.52 -7.76 -17.62
N GLU A 40 1.85 -8.08 -18.73
CA GLU A 40 2.26 -7.68 -20.08
C GLU A 40 2.34 -6.16 -20.26
N LEU A 41 1.33 -5.42 -19.79
CA LEU A 41 1.30 -3.95 -19.92
C LEU A 41 2.37 -3.29 -19.05
N SER A 42 2.61 -3.83 -17.85
CA SER A 42 3.63 -3.29 -16.94
C SER A 42 5.02 -3.47 -17.52
N ILE A 43 5.32 -4.64 -18.09
CA ILE A 43 6.61 -4.90 -18.74
C ILE A 43 6.81 -3.91 -19.89
N ALA A 44 5.82 -3.79 -20.78
CA ALA A 44 5.89 -2.85 -21.90
C ALA A 44 6.10 -1.41 -21.39
N LYS A 45 5.36 -0.99 -20.36
CA LYS A 45 5.43 0.38 -19.84
C LYS A 45 6.74 0.68 -19.12
N VAL A 46 7.34 -0.25 -18.36
CA VAL A 46 8.66 0.02 -17.74
C VAL A 46 9.79 0.07 -18.75
N LEU A 47 9.71 -0.73 -19.83
CA LEU A 47 10.66 -0.66 -20.94
C LEU A 47 10.54 0.66 -21.72
N GLU A 48 9.31 1.10 -22.00
CA GLU A 48 9.02 2.41 -22.61
C GLU A 48 9.58 3.56 -21.75
N MET A 49 9.29 3.57 -20.44
CA MET A 49 9.78 4.63 -19.54
C MET A 49 11.30 4.67 -19.40
N GLY A 50 11.96 3.52 -19.53
CA GLY A 50 13.42 3.41 -19.48
C GLY A 50 14.10 3.68 -20.83
N ASP A 51 13.34 3.86 -21.91
CA ASP A 51 13.85 3.87 -23.29
C ASP A 51 14.76 2.66 -23.54
N VAL A 52 14.22 1.46 -23.30
CA VAL A 52 14.94 0.19 -23.37
C VAL A 52 14.24 -0.75 -24.33
N ASN A 53 14.96 -1.22 -25.34
CA ASN A 53 14.47 -2.29 -26.18
C ASN A 53 14.50 -3.62 -25.39
N PRO A 54 13.52 -4.53 -25.61
CA PRO A 54 13.49 -5.83 -24.93
C PRO A 54 14.81 -6.61 -25.01
N GLU A 55 15.55 -6.47 -26.12
CA GLU A 55 16.84 -7.13 -26.34
C GLU A 55 17.96 -6.65 -25.41
N GLU A 56 17.85 -5.47 -24.82
CA GLU A 56 18.90 -4.95 -23.95
C GLU A 56 18.74 -5.44 -22.49
N VAL A 57 17.58 -6.03 -22.14
CA VAL A 57 17.36 -6.66 -20.82
C VAL A 57 18.26 -7.89 -20.70
N GLU A 58 19.14 -7.94 -19.70
CA GLU A 58 20.11 -9.03 -19.53
C GLU A 58 19.60 -10.16 -18.65
N ILE A 59 18.82 -9.81 -17.62
CA ILE A 59 18.34 -10.72 -16.59
C ILE A 59 16.88 -10.43 -16.29
N ILE A 60 16.07 -11.48 -16.18
CA ILE A 60 14.70 -11.40 -15.70
C ILE A 60 14.63 -12.04 -14.31
N ALA A 61 14.28 -11.25 -13.30
CA ALA A 61 14.06 -11.71 -11.93
C ALA A 61 12.56 -11.97 -11.73
N VAL A 62 12.15 -13.22 -11.54
CA VAL A 62 10.75 -13.60 -11.34
C VAL A 62 10.51 -13.90 -9.87
N ALA A 63 9.53 -13.23 -9.27
CA ALA A 63 9.11 -13.54 -7.90
C ALA A 63 8.27 -14.83 -7.84
N GLY A 64 8.54 -15.66 -6.85
CA GLY A 64 7.87 -16.94 -6.60
C GLY A 64 8.49 -18.12 -7.36
N ILE A 65 8.85 -19.18 -6.64
CA ILE A 65 9.50 -20.39 -7.16
C ILE A 65 8.48 -21.51 -7.42
N PHE A 66 7.54 -21.73 -6.50
CA PHE A 66 6.60 -22.85 -6.59
C PHE A 66 5.44 -22.53 -7.52
N ARG A 67 5.50 -23.06 -8.74
CA ARG A 67 4.48 -22.89 -9.77
C ARG A 67 4.01 -24.24 -10.27
N LYS A 68 2.71 -24.37 -10.55
CA LYS A 68 2.19 -25.51 -11.32
C LYS A 68 2.87 -25.52 -12.68
N ARG A 69 3.19 -26.70 -13.22
CA ARG A 69 3.85 -26.85 -14.54
C ARG A 69 3.18 -26.03 -15.65
N SER A 70 1.85 -25.97 -15.68
CA SER A 70 1.10 -25.16 -16.65
C SER A 70 1.41 -23.67 -16.57
N ARG A 71 1.57 -23.12 -15.36
CA ARG A 71 1.88 -21.70 -15.11
C ARG A 71 3.33 -21.38 -15.51
N LEU A 72 4.24 -22.33 -15.34
CA LEU A 72 5.63 -22.18 -15.81
C LEU A 72 5.69 -22.11 -17.34
N LEU A 73 5.03 -23.04 -18.04
CA LEU A 73 4.96 -23.04 -19.51
C LEU A 73 4.28 -21.78 -20.06
N GLU A 74 3.25 -21.30 -19.36
CA GLU A 74 2.57 -20.04 -19.71
C GLU A 74 3.50 -18.83 -19.55
N LEU A 75 4.24 -18.76 -18.44
CA LEU A 75 5.25 -17.73 -18.21
C LEU A 75 6.31 -17.74 -19.32
N GLU A 76 6.90 -18.91 -19.63
CA GLU A 76 7.90 -19.05 -20.69
C GLU A 76 7.35 -18.59 -22.05
N LYS A 77 6.13 -19.01 -22.40
CA LYS A 77 5.45 -18.59 -23.63
C LYS A 77 5.25 -17.08 -23.69
N ASN A 78 4.81 -16.47 -22.59
CA ASN A 78 4.56 -15.03 -22.53
C ASN A 78 5.86 -14.22 -22.59
N LEU A 79 6.93 -14.69 -21.95
CA LEU A 79 8.27 -14.10 -22.08
C LEU A 79 8.76 -14.20 -23.53
N ALA A 80 8.64 -15.35 -24.18
CA ALA A 80 9.03 -15.52 -25.59
C ALA A 80 8.22 -14.62 -26.54
N LYS A 81 6.97 -14.26 -26.19
CA LYS A 81 6.16 -13.30 -26.96
C LYS A 81 6.74 -11.88 -26.89
N ILE A 82 7.23 -11.46 -25.73
CA ILE A 82 7.79 -10.10 -25.52
C ILE A 82 9.21 -10.01 -26.06
N PHE A 83 10.04 -11.01 -25.77
CA PHE A 83 11.48 -10.92 -26.02
C PHE A 83 11.98 -11.77 -27.21
N GLY A 84 11.06 -12.40 -27.94
CA GLY A 84 11.37 -13.24 -29.10
C GLY A 84 11.48 -14.75 -28.79
N LYS A 85 11.26 -15.57 -29.82
CA LYS A 85 11.25 -17.05 -29.71
C LYS A 85 12.59 -17.65 -29.31
N ASP A 86 13.69 -16.96 -29.60
CA ASP A 86 15.07 -17.37 -29.29
C ASP A 86 15.62 -16.63 -28.06
N PHE A 87 14.76 -16.17 -27.15
CA PHE A 87 15.19 -15.42 -25.97
C PHE A 87 16.08 -16.26 -25.04
N LYS A 88 17.36 -15.87 -24.92
CA LYS A 88 18.39 -16.57 -24.12
C LYS A 88 18.72 -15.94 -22.78
N ARG A 89 17.90 -15.00 -22.26
CA ARG A 89 18.28 -14.31 -21.02
C ARG A 89 18.16 -15.22 -19.82
N LYS A 90 18.93 -14.86 -18.79
CA LYS A 90 18.90 -15.57 -17.51
C LYS A 90 17.60 -15.21 -16.80
N VAL A 91 16.72 -16.19 -16.66
CA VAL A 91 15.54 -16.10 -15.80
C VAL A 91 15.93 -16.63 -14.43
N LEU A 92 15.90 -15.76 -13.42
CA LEU A 92 16.23 -16.09 -12.04
C LEU A 92 14.97 -16.00 -11.19
N TYR A 93 14.65 -17.08 -10.48
CA TYR A 93 13.51 -17.11 -9.57
C TYR A 93 13.95 -16.71 -8.17
N VAL A 94 13.18 -15.82 -7.54
CA VAL A 94 13.39 -15.37 -6.16
C VAL A 94 12.20 -15.83 -5.34
N GLU A 95 12.44 -16.55 -4.25
CA GLU A 95 11.39 -17.03 -3.35
C GLU A 95 10.51 -15.87 -2.86
N HIS A 96 9.20 -16.09 -2.76
CA HIS A 96 8.18 -15.07 -2.47
C HIS A 96 8.48 -14.25 -1.21
N HIS A 97 8.75 -14.89 -0.08
CA HIS A 97 9.06 -14.19 1.17
C HIS A 97 10.45 -13.56 1.16
N LEU A 98 11.41 -14.14 0.44
CA LEU A 98 12.70 -13.52 0.19
C LEU A 98 12.56 -12.25 -0.66
N ALA A 99 11.71 -12.25 -1.68
CA ALA A 99 11.42 -11.07 -2.49
C ALA A 99 10.75 -9.98 -1.63
N HIS A 100 9.76 -10.33 -0.80
CA HIS A 100 9.19 -9.40 0.18
C HIS A 100 10.27 -8.82 1.10
N ALA A 101 11.04 -9.66 1.79
CA ALA A 101 12.06 -9.23 2.72
C ALA A 101 13.16 -8.38 2.03
N ALA A 102 13.55 -8.75 0.81
CA ALA A 102 14.54 -8.04 0.01
C ALA A 102 14.05 -6.65 -0.40
N SER A 103 12.76 -6.52 -0.75
CA SER A 103 12.16 -5.22 -1.06
C SER A 103 12.29 -4.25 0.11
N ALA A 104 12.21 -4.73 1.35
CA ALA A 104 12.38 -3.90 2.54
C ALA A 104 13.87 -3.68 2.89
N TYR A 105 14.64 -4.75 3.13
CA TYR A 105 16.02 -4.61 3.61
C TYR A 105 16.91 -3.85 2.61
N LEU A 106 16.88 -4.24 1.33
CA LEU A 106 17.76 -3.65 0.31
C LEU A 106 17.35 -2.24 -0.11
N THR A 107 16.26 -1.71 0.45
CA THR A 107 15.82 -0.31 0.26
C THR A 107 15.85 0.52 1.53
N SER A 108 16.24 -0.07 2.66
CA SER A 108 16.29 0.61 3.96
C SER A 108 17.44 1.61 4.09
N GLY A 109 18.52 1.41 3.32
CA GLY A 109 19.79 2.12 3.48
C GLY A 109 20.72 1.54 4.54
N TRP A 110 20.37 0.41 5.17
CA TRP A 110 21.18 -0.21 6.21
C TRP A 110 22.12 -1.29 5.65
N ARG A 111 23.29 -1.43 6.29
CA ARG A 111 24.19 -2.57 6.06
C ARG A 111 23.74 -3.81 6.80
N GLU A 112 23.27 -3.65 8.03
CA GLU A 112 22.79 -4.75 8.87
C GLU A 112 21.37 -4.47 9.35
N ALA A 113 20.50 -5.48 9.26
CA ALA A 113 19.13 -5.38 9.73
C ALA A 113 18.53 -6.78 9.95
N LEU A 114 17.45 -6.84 10.72
CA LEU A 114 16.48 -7.90 10.56
C LEU A 114 15.57 -7.57 9.38
N ALA A 115 15.25 -8.56 8.56
CA ALA A 115 14.18 -8.43 7.57
C ALA A 115 13.04 -9.38 7.92
N LEU A 116 11.83 -8.86 8.01
CA LEU A 116 10.60 -9.57 8.33
C LEU A 116 9.67 -9.54 7.13
N SER A 117 9.11 -10.70 6.79
CA SER A 117 7.98 -10.82 5.87
C SER A 117 6.84 -11.52 6.59
N ILE A 118 5.65 -10.92 6.61
CA ILE A 118 4.40 -11.56 7.07
C ILE A 118 3.32 -11.34 6.00
N ASP A 119 2.82 -12.43 5.45
CA ASP A 119 1.88 -12.43 4.33
C ASP A 119 0.82 -13.54 4.49
N ALA A 120 -0.14 -13.60 3.57
CA ALA A 120 -1.13 -14.67 3.55
C ALA A 120 -0.49 -16.02 3.18
N ALA A 121 0.12 -16.12 2.00
CA ALA A 121 0.84 -17.30 1.56
C ALA A 121 1.75 -17.00 0.37
N GLY A 122 2.92 -17.63 0.33
CA GLY A 122 3.82 -17.59 -0.82
C GLY A 122 4.83 -18.73 -0.71
N ASP A 123 5.04 -19.47 -1.79
CA ASP A 123 6.04 -20.54 -1.84
C ASP A 123 6.00 -21.57 -0.68
N GLY A 124 4.80 -21.84 -0.15
CA GLY A 124 4.56 -22.77 0.97
C GLY A 124 4.69 -22.16 2.36
N LEU A 125 5.02 -20.87 2.45
CA LEU A 125 5.23 -20.13 3.69
C LEU A 125 4.17 -19.04 3.87
N SER A 126 4.09 -18.49 5.07
CA SER A 126 3.29 -17.29 5.40
C SER A 126 4.11 -16.21 6.09
N SER A 127 5.28 -16.56 6.65
CA SER A 127 6.21 -15.59 7.21
C SER A 127 7.64 -16.07 7.10
N SER A 128 8.58 -15.13 7.13
CA SER A 128 10.01 -15.40 7.22
C SER A 128 10.74 -14.27 7.92
N ILE A 129 11.79 -14.62 8.65
CA ILE A 129 12.69 -13.68 9.33
C ILE A 129 14.10 -13.94 8.87
N TYR A 130 14.84 -12.88 8.54
CA TYR A 130 16.22 -12.95 8.08
C TYR A 130 17.12 -12.08 8.94
N ILE A 131 18.33 -12.54 9.19
CA ILE A 131 19.46 -11.69 9.57
C ILE A 131 20.14 -11.27 8.28
N CYS A 132 20.29 -9.96 8.09
CA CYS A 132 20.85 -9.41 6.87
C CYS A 132 22.13 -8.64 7.16
N ARG A 133 23.17 -8.85 6.35
CA ARG A 133 24.49 -8.21 6.49
C ARG A 133 25.12 -8.01 5.11
N ASP A 134 25.45 -6.77 4.78
CA ASP A 134 26.12 -6.38 3.53
C ASP A 134 25.50 -7.04 2.28
N GLY A 135 24.16 -6.99 2.20
CA GLY A 135 23.37 -7.53 1.09
C GLY A 135 23.09 -9.04 1.19
N GLU A 136 23.72 -9.76 2.12
CA GLU A 136 23.38 -11.13 2.46
C GLU A 136 22.10 -11.21 3.26
N MET A 137 21.31 -12.27 3.06
CA MET A 137 20.08 -12.50 3.79
C MET A 137 20.00 -13.96 4.21
N ILE A 138 20.15 -14.24 5.50
CA ILE A 138 20.10 -15.60 6.07
C ILE A 138 18.79 -15.76 6.83
N ARG A 139 17.95 -16.70 6.40
CA ARG A 139 16.67 -16.99 7.06
C ARG A 139 16.92 -17.69 8.40
N ILE A 140 16.31 -17.19 9.47
CA ILE A 140 16.42 -17.73 10.84
C ILE A 140 15.11 -18.33 11.37
N ALA A 141 13.97 -17.95 10.80
CA ALA A 141 12.66 -18.47 11.16
C ALA A 141 11.69 -18.39 9.97
N GLN A 142 10.69 -19.28 9.95
CA GLN A 142 9.60 -19.27 8.98
C GLN A 142 8.35 -19.96 9.51
N SER A 143 7.19 -19.44 9.16
CA SER A 143 5.90 -20.12 9.35
C SER A 143 5.41 -20.70 8.03
N THR A 144 4.74 -21.84 8.09
CA THR A 144 4.09 -22.43 6.91
C THR A 144 2.82 -21.66 6.55
N TYR A 145 2.30 -21.87 5.34
CA TYR A 145 1.02 -21.26 4.95
C TYR A 145 -0.15 -21.69 5.85
N LEU A 146 -0.07 -22.84 6.54
CA LEU A 146 -1.11 -23.29 7.49
C LEU A 146 -1.14 -22.42 8.75
N ASP A 147 -0.02 -21.80 9.11
CA ASP A 147 0.14 -20.97 10.31
C ASP A 147 0.02 -19.47 10.00
N SER A 148 -0.75 -19.12 8.98
CA SER A 148 -0.78 -17.78 8.42
C SER A 148 -1.61 -16.79 9.25
N LEU A 149 -0.94 -15.75 9.76
CA LEU A 149 -1.62 -14.57 10.31
C LEU A 149 -2.39 -13.79 9.24
N GLY A 150 -1.89 -13.77 8.01
CA GLY A 150 -2.58 -13.12 6.89
C GLY A 150 -3.90 -13.82 6.57
N ASP A 151 -3.89 -15.17 6.54
CA ASP A 151 -5.11 -15.96 6.36
C ASP A 151 -6.07 -15.81 7.53
N PHE A 152 -5.60 -15.85 8.79
CA PHE A 152 -6.44 -15.59 9.96
C PHE A 152 -7.23 -14.28 9.81
N TYR A 153 -6.56 -13.19 9.44
CA TYR A 153 -7.21 -11.90 9.26
C TYR A 153 -8.12 -11.86 8.03
N ALA A 154 -7.76 -12.58 6.95
CA ALA A 154 -8.59 -12.74 5.76
C ALA A 154 -9.86 -13.57 6.04
N SER A 155 -9.79 -14.63 6.84
CA SER A 155 -10.93 -15.44 7.26
C SER A 155 -11.87 -14.67 8.17
N VAL A 156 -11.36 -13.82 9.08
CA VAL A 156 -12.20 -12.86 9.80
C VAL A 156 -12.86 -11.88 8.82
N THR A 157 -12.13 -11.39 7.82
CA THR A 157 -12.68 -10.51 6.78
C THR A 157 -13.82 -11.17 6.02
N GLU A 158 -13.68 -12.45 5.65
CA GLU A 158 -14.72 -13.22 5.00
C GLU A 158 -15.92 -13.49 5.91
N LEU A 159 -15.67 -13.86 7.17
CA LEU A 159 -16.69 -14.09 8.21
C LEU A 159 -17.62 -12.89 8.37
N LEU A 160 -17.06 -11.68 8.33
CA LEU A 160 -17.81 -10.43 8.46
C LEU A 160 -18.49 -9.98 7.15
N GLY A 161 -18.49 -10.85 6.12
CA GLY A 161 -19.17 -10.64 4.85
C GLY A 161 -18.42 -9.77 3.86
N PHE A 162 -17.21 -9.33 4.21
CA PHE A 162 -16.33 -8.60 3.29
C PHE A 162 -15.65 -9.57 2.31
N LYS A 163 -14.70 -9.05 1.51
CA LYS A 163 -14.02 -9.83 0.47
C LYS A 163 -12.57 -10.04 0.92
N PRO A 164 -12.13 -11.28 1.18
CA PRO A 164 -10.75 -11.55 1.55
C PRO A 164 -9.79 -11.16 0.42
N MET A 165 -8.54 -10.90 0.78
CA MET A 165 -7.44 -10.37 -0.04
C MET A 165 -7.72 -9.00 -0.66
N ARG A 166 -8.66 -8.23 -0.08
CA ARG A 166 -9.11 -6.93 -0.62
C ARG A 166 -9.64 -5.98 0.45
N HIS A 167 -10.35 -6.49 1.45
CA HIS A 167 -11.13 -5.69 2.39
C HIS A 167 -10.63 -5.78 3.85
N GLU A 168 -9.45 -6.32 4.09
CA GLU A 168 -8.82 -6.41 5.43
C GLU A 168 -8.71 -5.01 6.07
N GLY A 169 -8.36 -3.99 5.28
CA GLY A 169 -8.33 -2.60 5.76
C GLY A 169 -9.69 -2.07 6.25
N LYS A 170 -10.81 -2.67 5.80
CA LYS A 170 -12.16 -2.34 6.32
C LYS A 170 -12.36 -2.94 7.70
N VAL A 171 -11.92 -4.18 7.94
CA VAL A 171 -11.95 -4.81 9.28
C VAL A 171 -11.09 -4.01 10.25
N MET A 172 -9.90 -3.59 9.83
CA MET A 172 -9.02 -2.72 10.64
C MET A 172 -9.69 -1.38 10.99
N SER A 173 -10.44 -0.79 10.05
CA SER A 173 -11.18 0.46 10.31
C SER A 173 -12.37 0.21 11.25
N LEU A 174 -13.12 -0.86 11.01
CA LEU A 174 -14.28 -1.25 11.80
C LEU A 174 -13.91 -1.54 13.26
N ALA A 175 -12.73 -2.11 13.50
CA ALA A 175 -12.21 -2.41 14.84
C ALA A 175 -12.19 -1.20 15.78
N ALA A 176 -12.07 0.03 15.26
CA ALA A 176 -12.07 1.25 16.08
C ALA A 176 -13.44 1.59 16.70
N TYR A 177 -14.52 1.00 16.18
CA TYR A 177 -15.88 1.23 16.67
C TYR A 177 -16.29 0.23 17.76
N GLY A 178 -15.43 -0.74 18.08
CA GLY A 178 -15.73 -1.83 19.00
C GLY A 178 -14.79 -1.91 20.18
N LYS A 179 -15.16 -2.75 21.14
CA LYS A 179 -14.26 -3.19 22.21
C LYS A 179 -13.86 -4.65 21.95
N PRO A 180 -12.60 -5.02 22.17
CA PRO A 180 -12.20 -6.42 22.07
C PRO A 180 -12.86 -7.22 23.20
N SER A 181 -13.57 -8.28 22.84
CA SER A 181 -14.38 -9.11 23.76
C SER A 181 -14.05 -10.60 23.67
N TYR A 182 -13.15 -11.00 22.76
CA TYR A 182 -12.78 -12.40 22.53
C TYR A 182 -11.28 -12.63 22.68
N GLU A 183 -10.90 -13.68 23.40
CA GLU A 183 -9.52 -14.18 23.48
C GLU A 183 -9.27 -15.18 22.35
N LEU A 184 -8.29 -14.89 21.47
CA LEU A 184 -8.08 -15.63 20.23
C LEU A 184 -6.78 -16.46 20.23
N SER A 185 -6.10 -16.57 21.37
CA SER A 185 -4.86 -17.38 21.50
C SER A 185 -5.10 -18.86 21.18
N ALA A 186 -6.31 -19.37 21.41
CA ALA A 186 -6.71 -20.74 21.04
C ALA A 186 -6.97 -20.93 19.53
N ILE A 187 -6.92 -19.86 18.73
CA ILE A 187 -7.06 -19.91 17.27
C ILE A 187 -5.68 -19.84 16.63
N ILE A 188 -4.90 -18.83 16.99
CA ILE A 188 -3.55 -18.62 16.48
C ILE A 188 -2.72 -17.88 17.52
N GLU A 189 -1.46 -18.25 17.71
CA GLU A 189 -0.56 -17.58 18.63
C GLU A 189 0.89 -17.54 18.13
N LEU A 190 1.75 -16.83 18.86
CA LEU A 190 3.18 -16.81 18.62
C LEU A 190 3.84 -18.03 19.26
N ASN A 191 4.53 -18.85 18.47
CA ASN A 191 5.34 -19.97 18.93
C ASN A 191 6.82 -19.70 18.59
N GLY A 192 7.63 -19.32 19.58
CA GLY A 192 9.01 -18.90 19.33
C GLY A 192 9.08 -17.63 18.47
N LEU A 193 9.64 -17.73 17.26
CA LEU A 193 9.67 -16.70 16.21
C LEU A 193 8.75 -17.02 15.03
N THR A 194 7.94 -18.07 15.17
CA THR A 194 6.96 -18.53 14.18
C THR A 194 5.57 -18.39 14.77
N PHE A 195 4.56 -18.72 13.96
CA PHE A 195 3.16 -18.72 14.38
C PHE A 195 2.68 -20.16 14.48
N GLU A 196 1.67 -20.37 15.31
CA GLU A 196 0.99 -21.65 15.39
C GLU A 196 -0.52 -21.44 15.24
N ASN A 197 -1.07 -21.97 14.16
CA ASN A 197 -2.52 -22.02 13.96
C ASN A 197 -3.07 -23.29 14.63
N HIS A 198 -3.92 -23.13 15.63
CA HIS A 198 -4.53 -24.23 16.39
C HIS A 198 -5.74 -24.85 15.70
N ILE A 199 -6.39 -24.11 14.78
CA ILE A 199 -7.51 -24.66 13.98
C ILE A 199 -7.03 -25.52 12.81
N LYS A 200 -5.72 -25.43 12.46
CA LYS A 200 -4.99 -26.24 11.46
C LYS A 200 -5.59 -26.26 10.04
N VAL A 201 -6.43 -25.28 9.73
CA VAL A 201 -7.05 -25.06 8.42
C VAL A 201 -6.94 -23.59 8.03
N VAL A 202 -7.07 -23.32 6.74
CA VAL A 202 -6.98 -21.97 6.14
C VAL A 202 -8.12 -21.74 5.15
N GLY A 203 -8.30 -20.50 4.71
CA GLY A 203 -9.32 -20.11 3.74
C GLY A 203 -10.75 -20.33 4.25
N ILE A 204 -11.66 -20.76 3.37
CA ILE A 204 -13.10 -20.88 3.71
C ILE A 204 -13.37 -21.83 4.88
N GLU A 205 -12.54 -22.85 5.07
CA GLU A 205 -12.71 -23.80 6.17
C GLU A 205 -12.33 -23.16 7.52
N ALA A 206 -11.31 -22.30 7.53
CA ALA A 206 -11.01 -21.47 8.69
C ALA A 206 -12.16 -20.49 8.97
N THR A 207 -12.72 -19.86 7.95
CA THR A 207 -13.88 -18.96 8.08
C THR A 207 -15.07 -19.65 8.76
N LYS A 208 -15.39 -20.90 8.38
CA LYS A 208 -16.48 -21.67 9.01
C LYS A 208 -16.20 -21.98 10.47
N LYS A 209 -14.98 -22.44 10.80
CA LYS A 209 -14.59 -22.69 12.20
C LYS A 209 -14.65 -21.44 13.06
N LEU A 210 -14.26 -20.28 12.51
CA LEU A 210 -14.42 -19.00 13.18
C LEU A 210 -15.90 -18.65 13.37
N ALA A 211 -16.76 -18.88 12.38
CA ALA A 211 -18.20 -18.66 12.51
C ALA A 211 -18.80 -19.48 13.67
N GLU A 212 -18.41 -20.75 13.80
CA GLU A 212 -18.80 -21.62 14.92
C GLU A 212 -18.27 -21.08 16.26
N PHE A 213 -16.98 -20.75 16.33
CA PHE A 213 -16.34 -20.20 17.53
C PHE A 213 -17.04 -18.93 18.03
N PHE A 214 -17.29 -17.98 17.13
CA PHE A 214 -17.97 -16.74 17.48
C PHE A 214 -19.49 -16.90 17.62
N ARG A 215 -20.07 -18.05 17.27
CA ARG A 215 -21.52 -18.23 17.12
C ARG A 215 -22.14 -17.16 16.22
N PHE A 216 -21.48 -16.90 15.09
CA PHE A 216 -21.89 -15.87 14.13
C PHE A 216 -22.59 -16.51 12.93
N PRO A 217 -23.82 -16.09 12.58
CA PRO A 217 -24.58 -16.66 11.47
C PRO A 217 -23.97 -16.27 10.12
N PHE A 218 -23.12 -17.14 9.57
CA PHE A 218 -22.34 -16.86 8.36
C PHE A 218 -23.23 -16.57 7.13
N GLU A 219 -24.42 -17.16 7.06
CA GLU A 219 -25.41 -16.90 6.03
C GLU A 219 -25.93 -15.45 6.02
N LYS A 220 -25.87 -14.76 7.16
CA LYS A 220 -26.25 -13.34 7.30
C LYS A 220 -25.10 -12.37 7.09
N ALA A 221 -23.86 -12.86 6.91
CA ALA A 221 -22.67 -12.02 6.84
C ALA A 221 -22.75 -10.94 5.75
N LYS A 222 -23.35 -11.26 4.58
CA LYS A 222 -23.51 -10.29 3.48
C LYS A 222 -24.44 -9.14 3.85
N GLU A 223 -25.55 -9.45 4.52
CA GLU A 223 -26.51 -8.44 5.01
C GLU A 223 -25.83 -7.52 6.04
N VAL A 224 -25.17 -8.11 7.03
CA VAL A 224 -24.43 -7.38 8.08
C VAL A 224 -23.40 -6.45 7.44
N SER A 225 -22.58 -6.95 6.52
CA SER A 225 -21.59 -6.11 5.82
C SER A 225 -22.26 -4.96 5.04
N ALA A 226 -23.42 -5.18 4.44
CA ALA A 226 -24.14 -4.15 3.70
C ALA A 226 -24.76 -3.08 4.61
N ASN A 227 -25.14 -3.45 5.83
CA ASN A 227 -25.61 -2.52 6.86
C ASN A 227 -24.45 -1.68 7.40
N LEU A 228 -23.33 -2.31 7.75
CA LEU A 228 -22.12 -1.64 8.23
C LEU A 228 -21.60 -0.61 7.22
N LYS A 229 -21.54 -0.95 5.93
CA LYS A 229 -21.09 -0.02 4.88
C LYS A 229 -21.96 1.24 4.77
N ARG A 230 -23.25 1.12 5.12
CA ARG A 230 -24.23 2.21 5.17
C ARG A 230 -24.21 2.98 6.49
N GLY A 231 -23.28 2.68 7.41
CA GLY A 231 -23.17 3.33 8.71
C GLY A 231 -24.17 2.83 9.76
N LYS A 232 -24.87 1.71 9.51
CA LYS A 232 -25.72 1.09 10.53
C LYS A 232 -24.85 0.25 11.46
N LEU A 233 -24.54 0.81 12.63
CA LEU A 233 -23.64 0.16 13.60
C LEU A 233 -24.39 -0.48 14.77
N SER A 234 -25.66 -0.13 15.03
CA SER A 234 -26.36 -0.45 16.28
C SER A 234 -27.12 -1.78 16.32
N GLY A 235 -27.20 -2.53 15.21
CA GLY A 235 -27.88 -3.82 15.20
C GLY A 235 -27.12 -4.89 15.97
N GLU A 236 -27.80 -5.90 16.50
CA GLU A 236 -27.18 -6.94 17.34
C GLU A 236 -26.05 -7.68 16.60
N LEU A 237 -26.31 -8.09 15.35
CA LEU A 237 -25.30 -8.76 14.53
C LEU A 237 -24.20 -7.81 14.05
N GLU A 238 -24.51 -6.54 13.79
CA GLU A 238 -23.54 -5.50 13.46
C GLU A 238 -22.60 -5.22 14.64
N GLN A 239 -23.12 -5.08 15.86
CA GLN A 239 -22.33 -4.93 17.08
C GLN A 239 -21.42 -6.14 17.31
N LYS A 240 -21.96 -7.35 17.15
CA LYS A 240 -21.15 -8.57 17.23
C LYS A 240 -20.04 -8.61 16.18
N ALA A 241 -20.33 -8.21 14.94
CA ALA A 241 -19.33 -8.09 13.88
C ALA A 241 -18.23 -7.06 14.22
N ILE A 242 -18.61 -5.93 14.82
CA ILE A 242 -17.71 -4.89 15.30
C ILE A 242 -16.81 -5.41 16.44
N GLU A 243 -17.36 -6.16 17.40
CA GLU A 243 -16.59 -6.79 18.49
C GLU A 243 -15.60 -7.85 17.98
N ILE A 244 -16.02 -8.66 17.00
CA ILE A 244 -15.14 -9.63 16.33
C ILE A 244 -13.99 -8.90 15.63
N ALA A 245 -14.27 -7.82 14.88
CA ALA A 245 -13.25 -7.02 14.23
C ALA A 245 -12.28 -6.40 15.24
N ALA A 246 -12.79 -5.82 16.33
CA ALA A 246 -11.98 -5.25 17.42
C ALA A 246 -11.09 -6.30 18.08
N SER A 247 -11.62 -7.50 18.34
CA SER A 247 -10.88 -8.60 18.95
C SER A 247 -9.80 -9.16 18.03
N ALA A 248 -10.11 -9.35 16.74
CA ALA A 248 -9.14 -9.80 15.74
C ALA A 248 -7.99 -8.80 15.55
N GLN A 249 -8.31 -7.50 15.48
CA GLN A 249 -7.30 -6.44 15.40
C GLN A 249 -6.43 -6.40 16.66
N LYS A 250 -7.04 -6.46 17.85
CA LYS A 250 -6.30 -6.46 19.12
C LYS A 250 -5.39 -7.68 19.27
N HIS A 251 -5.85 -8.84 18.80
CA HIS A 251 -5.07 -10.07 18.83
C HIS A 251 -3.89 -10.03 17.85
N LEU A 252 -4.08 -9.50 16.64
CA LEU A 252 -2.98 -9.25 15.71
C LEU A 252 -1.93 -8.31 16.34
N GLU A 253 -2.38 -7.20 16.94
CA GLU A 253 -1.49 -6.27 17.65
C GLU A 253 -0.72 -6.97 18.77
N LYS A 254 -1.36 -7.84 19.56
CA LYS A 254 -0.71 -8.63 20.62
C LYS A 254 0.39 -9.55 20.08
N ILE A 255 0.08 -10.36 19.06
CA ILE A 255 1.07 -11.30 18.47
C ILE A 255 2.27 -10.54 17.90
N VAL A 256 2.00 -9.42 17.24
CA VAL A 256 3.03 -8.56 16.64
C VAL A 256 3.87 -7.86 17.71
N ASP A 257 3.28 -7.44 18.82
CA ASP A 257 3.98 -6.90 19.99
C ASP A 257 4.94 -7.93 20.60
N GLU A 258 4.45 -9.14 20.84
CA GLU A 258 5.23 -10.26 21.40
C GLU A 258 6.40 -10.66 20.47
N LEU A 259 6.14 -10.71 19.16
CA LEU A 259 7.18 -10.96 18.16
C LEU A 259 8.21 -9.83 18.17
N GLY A 260 7.76 -8.57 18.18
CA GLY A 260 8.62 -7.38 18.23
C GLY A 260 9.57 -7.44 19.42
N LEU A 261 9.03 -7.69 20.62
CA LEU A 261 9.82 -7.85 21.84
C LEU A 261 10.88 -8.94 21.72
N LYS A 262 10.55 -10.11 21.15
CA LYS A 262 11.54 -11.19 20.96
C LYS A 262 12.64 -10.80 19.96
N LEU A 263 12.29 -10.07 18.91
CA LEU A 263 13.24 -9.62 17.89
C LEU A 263 14.20 -8.53 18.40
N THR A 264 13.84 -7.76 19.44
CA THR A 264 14.77 -6.76 20.02
C THR A 264 16.09 -7.37 20.51
N LYS A 265 16.09 -8.67 20.87
CA LYS A 265 17.28 -9.40 21.35
C LYS A 265 18.43 -9.44 20.33
N TYR A 266 18.15 -9.20 19.05
CA TYR A 266 19.18 -9.17 18.01
C TYR A 266 19.93 -7.82 17.95
N GLY A 267 19.38 -6.74 18.53
CA GLY A 267 20.03 -5.42 18.54
C GLY A 267 20.20 -4.80 17.15
N LEU A 268 19.32 -5.14 16.20
CA LEU A 268 19.35 -4.67 14.81
C LEU A 268 18.09 -3.87 14.47
N PRO A 269 18.15 -2.94 13.51
CA PRO A 269 16.97 -2.28 12.97
C PRO A 269 16.08 -3.28 12.20
N LEU A 270 14.81 -2.93 11.99
CA LEU A 270 13.82 -3.85 11.39
C LEU A 270 13.31 -3.33 10.04
N ALA A 271 13.54 -4.10 8.99
CA ALA A 271 12.92 -3.92 7.68
C ALA A 271 11.72 -4.87 7.55
N TYR A 272 10.56 -4.38 7.11
CA TYR A 272 9.30 -5.13 7.11
C TYR A 272 8.51 -4.99 5.80
N ALA A 273 8.01 -6.12 5.30
CA ALA A 273 7.12 -6.22 4.14
C ALA A 273 6.16 -7.43 4.26
N GLY A 274 5.35 -7.67 3.22
CA GLY A 274 4.30 -8.68 3.17
C GLY A 274 2.91 -8.09 3.39
N GLY A 275 1.87 -8.79 2.96
CA GLY A 275 0.50 -8.29 2.96
C GLY A 275 0.00 -7.79 4.32
N VAL A 276 0.47 -8.37 5.42
CA VAL A 276 0.10 -7.97 6.80
C VAL A 276 0.74 -6.63 7.19
N ALA A 277 1.84 -6.22 6.55
CA ALA A 277 2.44 -4.90 6.75
C ALA A 277 1.51 -3.75 6.30
N GLN A 278 0.44 -4.02 5.55
CA GLN A 278 -0.61 -3.03 5.30
C GLN A 278 -1.42 -2.64 6.54
N ASN A 279 -1.35 -3.43 7.61
CA ASN A 279 -1.99 -3.13 8.89
C ASN A 279 -1.17 -2.08 9.64
N VAL A 280 -1.47 -0.82 9.35
CA VAL A 280 -0.75 0.34 9.89
C VAL A 280 -0.83 0.48 11.41
N LYS A 281 -1.84 -0.13 12.06
CA LYS A 281 -1.93 -0.20 13.53
C LYS A 281 -0.95 -1.23 14.08
N ALA A 282 -0.82 -2.39 13.45
CA ALA A 282 0.21 -3.37 13.82
C ALA A 282 1.63 -2.80 13.63
N ASN A 283 1.87 -2.00 12.59
CA ASN A 283 3.15 -1.34 12.38
C ASN A 283 3.48 -0.31 13.48
N MET A 284 2.46 0.43 13.95
CA MET A 284 2.59 1.33 15.09
C MET A 284 3.02 0.59 16.36
N ILE A 285 2.53 -0.65 16.57
CA ILE A 285 2.95 -1.50 17.68
C ILE A 285 4.41 -1.95 17.51
N LEU A 286 4.80 -2.45 16.33
CA LEU A 286 6.19 -2.84 16.06
C LEU A 286 7.18 -1.72 16.32
N ARG A 287 6.84 -0.48 15.93
CA ARG A 287 7.74 0.66 16.10
C ARG A 287 8.06 0.98 17.56
N ARG A 288 7.21 0.60 18.52
CA ARG A 288 7.52 0.75 19.95
C ARG A 288 8.78 -0.04 20.34
N HIS A 289 9.03 -1.14 19.66
CA HIS A 289 10.21 -1.98 19.82
C HIS A 289 11.36 -1.58 18.89
N PHE A 290 11.03 -1.02 17.72
CA PHE A 290 11.98 -0.62 16.69
C PHE A 290 11.74 0.83 16.26
N PRO A 291 12.39 1.81 16.91
CA PRO A 291 12.36 3.20 16.46
C PRO A 291 12.81 3.34 15.00
N ASP A 292 13.79 2.53 14.61
CA ASP A 292 14.26 2.34 13.23
C ASP A 292 13.49 1.21 12.53
N LEU A 293 12.18 1.40 12.34
CA LEU A 293 11.33 0.51 11.55
C LEU A 293 11.20 1.03 10.10
N TRP A 294 11.64 0.23 9.13
CA TRP A 294 11.45 0.51 7.71
C TRP A 294 10.40 -0.42 7.11
N VAL A 295 9.22 0.12 6.81
CA VAL A 295 8.17 -0.62 6.09
C VAL A 295 8.22 -0.29 4.61
N PHE A 296 8.43 -1.29 3.75
CA PHE A 296 8.48 -1.08 2.31
C PHE A 296 7.14 -0.54 1.78
N PRO A 297 7.09 0.54 0.98
CA PRO A 297 5.82 1.20 0.64
C PRO A 297 4.82 0.33 -0.14
N ALA A 298 5.29 -0.46 -1.09
CA ALA A 298 4.47 -1.44 -1.80
C ALA A 298 4.44 -2.76 -1.02
N MET A 299 3.87 -2.69 0.18
CA MET A 299 3.91 -3.74 1.23
C MET A 299 3.45 -5.13 0.78
N HIS A 300 2.40 -5.17 -0.04
CA HIS A 300 1.75 -6.39 -0.50
C HIS A 300 2.44 -6.98 -1.74
N ASP A 301 1.86 -8.02 -2.35
CA ASP A 301 2.41 -8.70 -3.53
C ASP A 301 2.76 -7.77 -4.71
N GLY A 302 2.17 -6.57 -4.75
CA GLY A 302 2.55 -5.54 -5.72
C GLY A 302 4.02 -5.12 -5.64
N GLY A 303 4.69 -5.35 -4.51
CA GLY A 303 6.12 -5.11 -4.30
C GLY A 303 7.04 -6.25 -4.71
N LEU A 304 6.51 -7.43 -5.04
CA LEU A 304 7.34 -8.62 -5.28
C LEU A 304 8.26 -8.50 -6.49
N ALA A 305 7.78 -7.90 -7.58
CA ALA A 305 8.61 -7.62 -8.75
C ALA A 305 9.81 -6.73 -8.41
N PHE A 306 9.59 -5.73 -7.55
CA PHE A 306 10.63 -4.85 -7.04
C PHE A 306 11.64 -5.65 -6.20
N GLY A 307 11.13 -6.41 -5.23
CA GLY A 307 11.93 -7.25 -4.35
C GLY A 307 12.83 -8.25 -5.08
N ALA A 308 12.29 -8.93 -6.09
CA ALA A 308 13.04 -9.85 -6.92
C ALA A 308 14.16 -9.15 -7.71
N ALA A 309 13.86 -8.00 -8.33
CA ALA A 309 14.85 -7.22 -9.08
C ALA A 309 16.00 -6.74 -8.20
N VAL A 310 15.70 -6.12 -7.05
CA VAL A 310 16.75 -5.61 -6.15
C VAL A 310 17.53 -6.72 -5.47
N TYR A 311 16.89 -7.86 -5.17
CA TYR A 311 17.60 -9.03 -4.66
C TYR A 311 18.65 -9.51 -5.67
N VAL A 312 18.25 -9.71 -6.92
CA VAL A 312 19.17 -10.15 -7.98
C VAL A 312 20.29 -9.14 -8.22
N LYS A 313 19.98 -7.83 -8.30
CA LYS A 313 21.00 -6.77 -8.40
C LYS A 313 22.00 -6.87 -7.25
N SER A 314 21.49 -6.93 -6.02
CA SER A 314 22.30 -7.01 -4.81
C SER A 314 23.24 -8.23 -4.83
N GLN A 315 22.74 -9.42 -5.18
CA GLN A 315 23.60 -10.61 -5.22
C GLN A 315 24.70 -10.53 -6.28
N LEU A 316 24.43 -9.94 -7.45
CA LEU A 316 25.44 -9.73 -8.49
C LEU A 316 26.50 -8.71 -8.04
N GLU A 317 26.07 -7.59 -7.46
CA GLU A 317 26.99 -6.58 -6.94
C GLU A 317 27.85 -7.09 -5.79
N ARG A 318 27.33 -8.01 -4.96
CA ARG A 318 28.10 -8.69 -3.91
C ARG A 318 29.21 -9.55 -4.50
N LEU A 319 28.91 -10.33 -5.54
CA LEU A 319 29.90 -11.17 -6.23
C LEU A 319 31.02 -10.33 -6.87
N ASP A 320 30.67 -9.14 -7.35
CA ASP A 320 31.61 -8.17 -7.92
C ASP A 320 32.38 -7.34 -6.87
N GLY A 321 32.05 -7.47 -5.57
CA GLY A 321 32.59 -6.61 -4.51
C GLY A 321 32.17 -5.13 -4.61
N LYS A 322 31.09 -4.84 -5.34
CA LYS A 322 30.58 -3.48 -5.62
C LYS A 322 29.34 -3.11 -4.80
N TRP A 323 28.79 -4.05 -4.04
CA TRP A 323 27.57 -3.85 -3.27
C TRP A 323 27.67 -2.65 -2.32
N LYS A 324 26.61 -1.84 -2.30
CA LYS A 324 26.45 -0.70 -1.40
C LYS A 324 25.02 -0.62 -0.88
N PRO A 325 24.81 -0.13 0.35
CA PRO A 325 23.46 0.08 0.87
C PRO A 325 22.73 1.14 0.03
N PHE A 326 21.48 0.86 -0.32
CA PHE A 326 20.59 1.76 -1.06
C PHE A 326 19.39 2.12 -0.18
N LYS A 327 19.05 3.41 -0.12
CA LYS A 327 17.85 3.92 0.57
C LYS A 327 16.85 4.43 -0.47
N LEU A 328 15.66 3.83 -0.50
CA LEU A 328 14.57 4.33 -1.36
C LEU A 328 14.04 5.64 -0.79
N LYS A 329 14.23 6.74 -1.52
CA LYS A 329 13.81 8.08 -1.08
C LYS A 329 12.36 8.39 -1.43
N HIS A 330 11.87 7.91 -2.56
CA HIS A 330 10.51 8.16 -3.04
C HIS A 330 9.96 6.96 -3.81
N VAL A 331 8.66 6.96 -4.08
CA VAL A 331 7.98 5.94 -4.89
C VAL A 331 7.42 6.46 -6.21
N TYR A 332 7.79 7.68 -6.63
CA TYR A 332 7.42 8.24 -7.94
C TYR A 332 8.16 7.54 -9.09
N LEU A 333 7.87 6.25 -9.30
CA LEU A 333 8.56 5.32 -10.21
C LEU A 333 7.71 4.93 -11.42
N GLY A 334 6.43 5.30 -11.43
CA GLY A 334 5.49 4.97 -12.49
C GLY A 334 5.38 6.04 -13.58
N PRO A 335 4.40 5.90 -14.50
CA PRO A 335 4.25 6.79 -15.65
C PRO A 335 3.98 8.25 -15.28
N SER A 336 4.50 9.15 -16.10
CA SER A 336 4.18 10.59 -16.13
C SER A 336 3.68 10.98 -17.52
N TYR A 337 3.00 12.12 -17.61
CA TYR A 337 2.49 12.67 -18.87
C TYR A 337 2.93 14.13 -18.95
N SER A 338 3.49 14.52 -20.09
CA SER A 338 3.88 15.90 -20.34
C SER A 338 2.67 16.82 -20.48
N GLU A 339 2.90 18.11 -20.29
CA GLU A 339 1.86 19.13 -20.49
C GLU A 339 1.30 19.08 -21.93
N GLY A 340 2.16 18.83 -22.93
CA GLY A 340 1.73 18.72 -24.33
C GLY A 340 0.82 17.52 -24.58
N GLU A 341 1.14 16.35 -24.02
CA GLU A 341 0.28 15.15 -24.13
C GLU A 341 -1.08 15.37 -23.44
N ILE A 342 -1.09 16.06 -22.30
CA ILE A 342 -2.32 16.38 -21.57
C ILE A 342 -3.16 17.38 -22.37
N GLU A 343 -2.57 18.44 -22.91
CA GLU A 343 -3.27 19.44 -23.68
C GLU A 343 -3.88 18.84 -24.96
N GLU A 344 -3.12 18.04 -25.69
CA GLU A 344 -3.59 17.33 -26.88
C GLU A 344 -4.77 16.42 -26.52
N PHE A 345 -4.66 15.67 -25.43
CA PHE A 345 -5.73 14.83 -24.91
C PHE A 345 -7.00 15.66 -24.61
N LEU A 346 -6.88 16.76 -23.88
CA LEU A 346 -8.03 17.61 -23.52
C LEU A 346 -8.71 18.21 -24.75
N ARG A 347 -7.93 18.72 -25.71
CA ARG A 347 -8.44 19.26 -26.98
C ARG A 347 -9.16 18.18 -27.79
N LYS A 348 -8.60 16.98 -27.89
CA LYS A 348 -9.18 15.85 -28.62
C LYS A 348 -10.48 15.36 -28.01
N GLU A 349 -10.61 15.38 -26.68
CA GLU A 349 -11.83 15.02 -25.95
C GLU A 349 -12.86 16.17 -25.90
N GLY A 350 -12.55 17.34 -26.48
CA GLY A 350 -13.43 18.51 -26.46
C GLY A 350 -13.69 19.04 -25.05
N VAL A 351 -12.73 18.88 -24.13
CA VAL A 351 -12.85 19.34 -22.74
C VAL A 351 -12.36 20.76 -22.65
N MET A 352 -13.19 21.66 -22.12
CA MET A 352 -12.77 23.03 -21.78
C MET A 352 -11.85 23.00 -20.56
N TYR A 353 -10.76 23.76 -20.62
CA TYR A 353 -9.79 23.88 -19.54
C TYR A 353 -9.28 25.32 -19.40
N GLU A 354 -8.77 25.64 -18.22
CA GLU A 354 -8.03 26.88 -17.91
C GLU A 354 -6.55 26.54 -17.66
N GLU A 355 -5.64 27.33 -18.23
CA GLU A 355 -4.21 27.24 -17.92
C GLU A 355 -3.88 28.02 -16.64
N ILE A 356 -3.27 27.34 -15.69
CA ILE A 356 -2.89 27.85 -14.39
C ILE A 356 -1.41 28.22 -14.38
N ASN A 357 -1.08 29.48 -14.08
CA ASN A 357 0.31 29.93 -13.96
C ASN A 357 0.99 29.43 -12.67
N ASP A 358 0.28 29.50 -11.53
CA ASP A 358 0.77 29.02 -10.23
C ASP A 358 -0.17 27.92 -9.71
N VAL A 359 0.17 26.68 -10.07
CA VAL A 359 -0.60 25.49 -9.69
C VAL A 359 -0.69 25.34 -8.18
N SER A 360 0.41 25.62 -7.47
CA SER A 360 0.46 25.44 -6.02
C SER A 360 -0.47 26.41 -5.31
N LYS A 361 -0.48 27.68 -5.74
CA LYS A 361 -1.41 28.69 -5.23
C LYS A 361 -2.86 28.36 -5.61
N PHE A 362 -3.14 28.02 -6.86
CA PHE A 362 -4.50 27.69 -7.30
C PHE A 362 -5.11 26.54 -6.51
N VAL A 363 -4.35 25.46 -6.31
CA VAL A 363 -4.82 24.31 -5.52
C VAL A 363 -5.01 24.71 -4.06
N SER A 364 -4.05 25.43 -3.45
CA SER A 364 -4.20 25.93 -2.08
C SER A 364 -5.46 26.78 -1.91
N ASP A 365 -5.69 27.75 -2.79
CA ASP A 365 -6.85 28.64 -2.74
C ASP A 365 -8.15 27.85 -2.95
N SER A 366 -8.15 26.86 -3.85
CA SER A 366 -9.30 25.96 -4.04
C SER A 366 -9.63 25.15 -2.79
N LEU A 367 -8.62 24.69 -2.04
CA LEU A 367 -8.84 24.01 -0.77
C LEU A 367 -9.41 24.96 0.29
N ILE A 368 -8.92 26.20 0.36
CA ILE A 368 -9.44 27.25 1.25
C ILE A 368 -10.91 27.58 0.92
N ASP A 369 -11.28 27.59 -0.36
CA ASP A 369 -12.67 27.73 -0.83
C ASP A 369 -13.56 26.51 -0.49
N GLY A 370 -13.00 25.46 0.13
CA GLY A 370 -13.72 24.24 0.48
C GLY A 370 -14.01 23.31 -0.71
N LYS A 371 -13.30 23.49 -1.84
CA LYS A 371 -13.40 22.60 -3.01
C LYS A 371 -12.62 21.29 -2.77
N ILE A 372 -13.16 20.20 -3.29
CA ILE A 372 -12.47 18.92 -3.40
C ILE A 372 -11.72 18.89 -4.73
N VAL A 373 -10.40 18.80 -4.66
CA VAL A 373 -9.50 18.89 -5.80
C VAL A 373 -9.03 17.49 -6.20
N ALA A 374 -9.36 17.06 -7.41
CA ALA A 374 -8.69 15.94 -8.05
C ALA A 374 -7.34 16.42 -8.60
N PHE A 375 -6.24 15.86 -8.10
CA PHE A 375 -4.89 16.34 -8.38
C PHE A 375 -4.05 15.26 -9.07
N PHE A 376 -3.57 15.59 -10.25
CA PHE A 376 -2.79 14.71 -11.12
C PHE A 376 -1.54 15.45 -11.59
N GLN A 377 -0.37 14.99 -11.16
CA GLN A 377 0.91 15.58 -11.55
C GLN A 377 2.05 14.56 -11.54
N GLY A 378 3.12 14.81 -12.29
CA GLY A 378 4.38 14.08 -12.26
C GLY A 378 4.28 12.57 -12.46
N LYS A 379 5.35 11.90 -12.06
CA LYS A 379 5.46 10.43 -12.07
C LYS A 379 4.53 9.82 -11.04
N MET A 380 3.78 8.79 -11.44
CA MET A 380 2.87 8.06 -10.58
C MET A 380 3.61 7.37 -9.41
N GLU A 381 2.96 7.33 -8.25
CA GLU A 381 3.39 6.57 -7.09
C GLU A 381 3.29 5.06 -7.34
N PHE A 382 4.33 4.32 -6.96
CA PHE A 382 4.35 2.86 -6.90
C PHE A 382 3.82 2.37 -5.53
N GLY A 383 2.97 1.35 -5.56
CA GLY A 383 2.30 0.82 -4.37
C GLY A 383 0.85 1.29 -4.21
N PRO A 384 0.21 0.98 -3.05
CA PRO A 384 -1.24 1.11 -2.87
C PRO A 384 -1.71 2.50 -2.40
N ARG A 385 -0.80 3.44 -2.11
CA ARG A 385 -1.13 4.74 -1.52
C ARG A 385 -0.90 5.85 -2.55
N ALA A 386 -1.84 6.80 -2.61
CA ALA A 386 -1.58 8.08 -3.27
C ALA A 386 -0.84 9.00 -2.31
N LEU A 387 0.23 9.61 -2.78
CA LEU A 387 1.20 10.40 -2.00
C LEU A 387 1.49 11.75 -2.68
N GLY A 388 0.46 12.34 -3.30
CA GLY A 388 0.49 13.70 -3.85
C GLY A 388 0.55 13.84 -5.37
N ASN A 389 0.61 12.73 -6.12
CA ASN A 389 0.68 12.76 -7.60
C ASN A 389 -0.56 12.18 -8.28
N ARG A 390 -1.28 11.26 -7.62
CA ARG A 390 -2.61 10.76 -8.07
C ARG A 390 -3.59 10.81 -6.90
N SER A 391 -3.86 12.02 -6.43
CA SER A 391 -4.53 12.29 -5.15
C SER A 391 -5.83 13.06 -5.31
N ILE A 392 -6.78 12.84 -4.40
CA ILE A 392 -7.88 13.77 -4.14
C ILE A 392 -7.54 14.50 -2.85
N LEU A 393 -7.52 15.83 -2.93
CA LEU A 393 -7.16 16.73 -1.86
C LEU A 393 -8.40 17.47 -1.33
N ALA A 394 -8.44 17.67 -0.03
CA ALA A 394 -9.51 18.42 0.62
C ALA A 394 -9.01 19.14 1.89
N ASP A 395 -9.74 20.18 2.31
CA ASP A 395 -9.50 20.89 3.57
C ASP A 395 -9.77 19.96 4.76
N PRO A 396 -8.76 19.64 5.59
CA PRO A 396 -8.93 18.71 6.71
C PRO A 396 -9.64 19.32 7.92
N ARG A 397 -9.81 20.65 7.97
CA ARG A 397 -10.50 21.37 9.04
C ARG A 397 -12.01 21.14 9.00
N ASN A 398 -12.54 20.90 7.79
CA ASN A 398 -13.97 20.72 7.56
C ASN A 398 -14.37 19.26 7.77
N GLU A 399 -14.96 18.95 8.93
CA GLU A 399 -15.41 17.59 9.22
C GLU A 399 -16.42 17.03 8.20
N GLY A 400 -17.31 17.88 7.69
CA GLY A 400 -18.34 17.50 6.70
C GLY A 400 -17.77 17.07 5.35
N VAL A 401 -16.47 17.28 5.09
CA VAL A 401 -15.84 16.80 3.86
C VAL A 401 -15.75 15.28 3.79
N LYS A 402 -15.71 14.60 4.96
CA LYS A 402 -15.72 13.12 5.04
C LYS A 402 -16.96 12.54 4.36
N GLU A 403 -18.13 13.10 4.66
CA GLU A 403 -19.41 12.67 4.09
C GLU A 403 -19.48 12.94 2.58
N LYS A 404 -19.04 14.14 2.15
CA LYS A 404 -18.98 14.51 0.72
C LYS A 404 -18.11 13.54 -0.06
N LEU A 405 -16.91 13.24 0.44
CA LEU A 405 -15.98 12.29 -0.19
C LEU A 405 -16.52 10.87 -0.18
N ASN A 406 -17.13 10.42 0.92
CA ASN A 406 -17.72 9.09 0.99
C ASN A 406 -18.85 8.91 -0.04
N LEU A 407 -19.72 9.91 -0.18
CA LEU A 407 -20.78 9.91 -1.19
C LEU A 407 -20.20 9.96 -2.62
N ALA A 408 -19.31 10.90 -2.89
CA ALA A 408 -18.70 11.10 -4.20
C ALA A 408 -17.96 9.85 -4.70
N LEU A 409 -17.19 9.21 -3.82
CA LEU A 409 -16.35 8.06 -4.16
C LEU A 409 -17.04 6.72 -3.92
N LYS A 410 -18.27 6.72 -3.39
CA LYS A 410 -19.02 5.52 -2.96
C LYS A 410 -18.24 4.66 -1.95
N ARG A 411 -17.57 5.31 -0.99
CA ARG A 411 -16.81 4.64 0.07
C ARG A 411 -17.71 4.24 1.24
N ASP A 412 -17.24 3.27 2.01
CA ASP A 412 -17.94 2.83 3.22
C ASP A 412 -17.78 3.88 4.33
N VAL A 413 -18.85 4.18 5.05
CA VAL A 413 -18.95 5.34 5.96
C VAL A 413 -17.90 5.33 7.08
N PHE A 414 -17.51 4.14 7.55
CA PHE A 414 -16.60 3.97 8.69
C PHE A 414 -15.11 3.98 8.33
N GLN A 415 -14.74 4.16 7.05
CA GLN A 415 -13.33 4.19 6.66
C GLN A 415 -12.72 5.59 6.88
N PRO A 416 -11.55 5.70 7.53
CA PRO A 416 -10.88 6.99 7.71
C PRO A 416 -10.32 7.55 6.40
N PHE A 417 -10.09 8.87 6.43
CA PHE A 417 -9.19 9.56 5.53
C PHE A 417 -7.86 9.85 6.23
N ALA A 418 -6.82 10.14 5.45
CA ALA A 418 -5.47 10.33 5.95
C ALA A 418 -4.97 11.75 5.62
N PRO A 419 -4.08 12.32 6.45
CA PRO A 419 -3.45 13.59 6.13
C PRO A 419 -2.13 13.41 5.39
N THR A 420 -1.76 14.41 4.60
CA THR A 420 -0.34 14.75 4.40
C THR A 420 0.00 15.91 5.31
N ILE A 421 1.09 15.80 6.06
CA ILE A 421 1.55 16.76 7.07
C ILE A 421 2.94 17.25 6.68
N LEU A 422 3.16 18.56 6.74
CA LEU A 422 4.52 19.12 6.62
C LEU A 422 5.39 18.57 7.75
N GLU A 423 6.54 17.98 7.43
CA GLU A 423 7.34 17.26 8.42
C GLU A 423 7.69 18.12 9.64
N LYS A 424 7.95 19.42 9.45
CA LYS A 424 8.19 20.38 10.54
C LYS A 424 7.05 20.52 11.58
N ARG A 425 5.81 20.10 11.28
CA ARG A 425 4.65 20.20 12.18
C ARG A 425 4.31 18.89 12.89
N ILE A 426 5.00 17.77 12.58
CA ILE A 426 4.60 16.45 13.09
C ILE A 426 4.63 16.37 14.62
N SER A 427 5.53 17.10 15.28
CA SER A 427 5.64 17.11 16.74
C SER A 427 4.49 17.84 17.44
N GLU A 428 3.81 18.74 16.73
CA GLU A 428 2.59 19.39 17.23
C GLU A 428 1.38 18.48 17.02
N TYR A 429 1.42 17.61 16.01
CA TYR A 429 0.25 16.88 15.53
C TYR A 429 0.17 15.42 15.93
N LEU A 430 1.29 14.78 16.21
CA LEU A 430 1.38 13.35 16.48
C LEU A 430 2.04 13.09 17.84
N VAL A 431 1.53 12.09 18.55
CA VAL A 431 2.18 11.54 19.74
C VAL A 431 3.34 10.63 19.32
N ASP A 432 4.49 10.77 19.97
CA ASP A 432 5.75 10.07 19.65
C ASP A 432 6.10 10.15 18.14
N PRO A 433 6.20 11.38 17.62
CA PRO A 433 6.30 11.63 16.19
C PRO A 433 7.58 11.04 15.59
N TYR A 434 7.48 10.62 14.34
CA TYR A 434 8.62 10.27 13.48
C TYR A 434 8.19 10.34 12.02
N PRO A 435 9.10 10.62 11.09
CA PRO A 435 8.79 10.65 9.66
C PRO A 435 8.11 9.38 9.14
N ASN A 436 7.01 9.55 8.41
CA ASN A 436 6.23 8.48 7.78
C ASN A 436 5.87 8.90 6.35
N LYS A 437 6.86 8.88 5.46
CA LYS A 437 6.75 9.43 4.10
C LYS A 437 5.78 8.66 3.18
N PHE A 438 5.38 7.44 3.57
CA PHE A 438 4.65 6.52 2.70
C PHE A 438 3.29 6.09 3.25
N MET A 439 2.86 6.69 4.37
CA MET A 439 1.63 6.32 5.08
C MET A 439 1.55 4.82 5.43
N THR A 440 2.67 4.23 5.84
CA THR A 440 2.80 2.80 6.18
C THR A 440 2.47 2.54 7.65
N MET A 441 2.27 3.57 8.46
CA MET A 441 2.06 3.43 9.91
C MET A 441 1.03 4.42 10.44
N SER A 442 0.30 4.00 11.49
CA SER A 442 -0.60 4.86 12.25
C SER A 442 0.11 5.52 13.42
N TYR A 443 -0.46 6.62 13.89
CA TYR A 443 -0.05 7.39 15.05
C TYR A 443 -1.30 7.78 15.83
N TYR A 444 -1.14 8.06 17.12
CA TYR A 444 -2.15 8.83 17.83
C TYR A 444 -2.00 10.31 17.48
N ALA A 445 -3.10 10.97 17.18
CA ALA A 445 -3.14 12.42 17.02
C ALA A 445 -3.08 13.10 18.40
N THR A 446 -2.49 14.28 18.47
CA THR A 446 -2.65 15.16 19.64
C THR A 446 -4.08 15.70 19.70
N GLU A 447 -4.51 16.16 20.88
CA GLU A 447 -5.83 16.81 21.02
C GLU A 447 -5.94 18.07 20.15
N GLU A 448 -4.83 18.79 20.00
CA GLU A 448 -4.74 19.97 19.14
C GLU A 448 -4.99 19.60 17.68
N PHE A 449 -4.33 18.57 17.15
CA PHE A 449 -4.54 18.15 15.77
C PHE A 449 -5.93 17.57 15.53
N ALA A 450 -6.48 16.83 16.50
CA ALA A 450 -7.86 16.35 16.42
C ALA A 450 -8.88 17.51 16.33
N ARG A 451 -8.60 18.65 16.97
CA ARG A 451 -9.42 19.87 16.90
C ARG A 451 -9.18 20.65 15.61
N GLU A 452 -7.94 20.80 15.17
CA GLU A 452 -7.59 21.57 13.98
C GLU A 452 -7.95 20.85 12.68
N ALA A 453 -7.83 19.52 12.64
CA ALA A 453 -7.95 18.71 11.44
C ALA A 453 -8.86 17.47 11.67
N PRO A 454 -10.12 17.64 12.11
CA PRO A 454 -11.01 16.53 12.49
C PRO A 454 -11.39 15.59 11.33
N ALA A 455 -11.20 16.00 10.07
CA ALA A 455 -11.51 15.15 8.92
C ALA A 455 -10.49 14.01 8.70
N VAL A 456 -9.32 14.09 9.32
CA VAL A 456 -8.17 13.18 9.12
C VAL A 456 -7.75 12.46 10.41
N VAL A 457 -8.52 12.63 11.49
CA VAL A 457 -8.39 11.87 12.73
C VAL A 457 -9.58 10.92 12.85
N HIS A 458 -9.28 9.65 13.15
CA HIS A 458 -10.27 8.60 13.24
C HIS A 458 -10.94 8.56 14.62
N VAL A 459 -12.02 7.79 14.75
CA VAL A 459 -12.83 7.73 15.98
C VAL A 459 -12.07 7.20 17.21
N ASP A 460 -10.99 6.45 17.00
CA ASP A 460 -10.10 5.97 18.06
C ASP A 460 -8.90 6.91 18.32
N GLY A 461 -8.96 8.15 17.82
CA GLY A 461 -7.90 9.15 17.97
C GLY A 461 -6.67 8.89 17.11
N THR A 462 -6.70 7.88 16.22
CA THR A 462 -5.57 7.55 15.37
C THR A 462 -5.61 8.29 14.03
N THR A 463 -4.44 8.48 13.43
CA THR A 463 -4.29 8.99 12.06
C THR A 463 -3.15 8.25 11.35
N ARG A 464 -3.15 8.25 10.01
CA ARG A 464 -2.15 7.56 9.18
C ARG A 464 -1.50 8.58 8.24
N PRO A 465 -0.54 9.38 8.73
CA PRO A 465 -0.02 10.53 8.01
C PRO A 465 0.95 10.12 6.90
N GLN A 466 1.02 10.95 5.86
CA GLN A 466 2.23 11.11 5.04
C GLN A 466 3.00 12.30 5.62
N THR A 467 4.26 12.12 5.99
CA THR A 467 5.14 13.28 6.25
C THR A 467 5.76 13.75 4.95
N LEU A 468 5.90 15.06 4.80
CA LEU A 468 6.38 15.67 3.56
C LEU A 468 7.42 16.75 3.84
N GLU A 469 8.61 16.54 3.27
CA GLU A 469 9.63 17.57 3.10
C GLU A 469 9.58 18.11 1.67
N ARG A 470 10.25 19.24 1.42
CA ARG A 470 10.18 19.90 0.11
C ARG A 470 10.91 19.08 -0.96
N GLU A 471 11.98 18.39 -0.56
CA GLU A 471 12.80 17.53 -1.41
C GLU A 471 12.05 16.28 -1.89
N ASP A 472 11.02 15.84 -1.15
CA ASP A 472 10.21 14.68 -1.53
C ASP A 472 9.33 15.00 -2.74
N ASN A 473 8.64 16.14 -2.71
CA ASN A 473 7.75 16.62 -3.78
C ASN A 473 7.55 18.14 -3.68
N PRO A 474 8.34 18.97 -4.40
CA PRO A 474 8.32 20.42 -4.23
C PRO A 474 6.95 21.06 -4.51
N LYS A 475 6.27 20.67 -5.60
CA LYS A 475 4.97 21.25 -5.97
C LYS A 475 3.90 20.93 -4.91
N TYR A 476 3.88 19.69 -4.43
CA TYR A 476 2.94 19.27 -3.40
C TYR A 476 3.24 19.89 -2.03
N TYR A 477 4.53 20.01 -1.68
CA TYR A 477 4.95 20.73 -0.48
C TYR A 477 4.51 22.19 -0.53
N ASP A 478 4.73 22.88 -1.65
CA ASP A 478 4.40 24.30 -1.82
C ASP A 478 2.88 24.52 -1.71
N ILE A 479 2.03 23.57 -2.16
CA ILE A 479 0.57 23.59 -1.93
C ILE A 479 0.26 23.60 -0.44
N ILE A 480 0.79 22.65 0.32
CA ILE A 480 0.48 22.52 1.75
C ILE A 480 1.07 23.69 2.54
N LYS A 481 2.22 24.20 2.11
CA LYS A 481 2.87 25.36 2.73
C LYS A 481 2.07 26.64 2.53
N LEU A 482 1.50 26.85 1.34
CA LEU A 482 0.57 27.95 1.08
C LEU A 482 -0.74 27.77 1.84
N PHE A 483 -1.26 26.54 1.90
CA PHE A 483 -2.44 26.23 2.69
C PHE A 483 -2.22 26.54 4.17
N GLU A 484 -1.09 26.12 4.75
CA GLU A 484 -0.68 26.43 6.13
C GLU A 484 -0.66 27.94 6.39
N LYS A 485 -0.09 28.72 5.47
CA LYS A 485 -0.01 30.18 5.60
C LYS A 485 -1.41 30.82 5.65
N GLN A 486 -2.39 30.26 4.96
CA GLN A 486 -3.76 30.78 4.89
C GLN A 486 -4.68 30.22 5.99
N SER A 487 -4.47 28.98 6.41
CA SER A 487 -5.37 28.24 7.30
C SER A 487 -4.86 28.10 8.75
N GLY A 488 -3.56 28.27 8.96
CA GLY A 488 -2.84 27.90 10.20
C GLY A 488 -2.44 26.41 10.28
N VAL A 489 -3.05 25.56 9.46
CA VAL A 489 -2.93 24.09 9.54
C VAL A 489 -1.91 23.58 8.53
N GLY A 490 -0.83 22.96 9.02
CA GLY A 490 0.26 22.40 8.20
C GLY A 490 -0.04 21.04 7.61
N ALA A 491 -1.29 20.78 7.26
CA ALA A 491 -1.75 19.50 6.75
C ALA A 491 -2.90 19.66 5.75
N VAL A 492 -3.04 18.68 4.84
CA VAL A 492 -4.19 18.53 3.95
C VAL A 492 -4.72 17.10 4.01
N LEU A 493 -6.02 16.91 3.79
CA LEU A 493 -6.57 15.58 3.58
C LEU A 493 -6.09 15.06 2.22
N ASN A 494 -5.49 13.87 2.20
CA ASN A 494 -5.04 13.19 1.00
C ASN A 494 -5.68 11.79 0.93
N THR A 495 -6.37 11.51 -0.16
CA THR A 495 -6.89 10.18 -0.47
C THR A 495 -6.57 9.78 -1.90
N SER A 496 -6.61 8.46 -2.17
CA SER A 496 -6.42 7.92 -3.51
C SER A 496 -7.40 8.50 -4.52
N PHE A 497 -6.89 8.90 -5.68
CA PHE A 497 -7.73 9.32 -6.79
C PHE A 497 -8.24 8.11 -7.56
N ASN A 498 -9.40 7.61 -7.15
CA ASN A 498 -10.14 6.52 -7.77
C ASN A 498 -11.58 6.44 -7.24
N MET A 499 -12.46 5.80 -8.01
CA MET A 499 -13.76 5.36 -7.51
C MET A 499 -13.63 4.10 -6.66
N HIS A 500 -14.60 3.85 -5.78
CA HIS A 500 -14.63 2.61 -5.01
C HIS A 500 -14.56 1.37 -5.90
N GLY A 501 -13.62 0.47 -5.57
CA GLY A 501 -13.41 -0.78 -6.30
C GLY A 501 -12.49 -0.67 -7.52
N GLU A 502 -12.08 0.53 -7.92
CA GLU A 502 -11.16 0.76 -9.04
C GLU A 502 -9.72 0.98 -8.56
N PRO A 503 -8.70 0.75 -9.41
CA PRO A 503 -7.31 1.15 -9.14
C PRO A 503 -7.15 2.69 -9.13
N ILE A 504 -6.10 3.20 -8.50
CA ILE A 504 -5.65 4.61 -8.63
C ILE A 504 -5.51 4.95 -10.13
N VAL A 505 -5.99 6.12 -10.54
CA VAL A 505 -5.90 6.60 -11.93
C VAL A 505 -4.45 6.65 -12.41
N CYS A 506 -4.20 6.21 -13.65
CA CYS A 506 -2.85 6.19 -14.23
C CYS A 506 -2.70 7.27 -15.31
N SER A 507 -3.61 7.29 -16.28
CA SER A 507 -3.60 8.21 -17.43
C SER A 507 -4.48 9.45 -17.24
N PRO A 508 -4.29 10.53 -18.04
CA PRO A 508 -5.20 11.68 -18.07
C PRO A 508 -6.66 11.29 -18.35
N ARG A 509 -6.86 10.26 -19.19
CA ARG A 509 -8.19 9.69 -19.46
C ARG A 509 -8.81 9.04 -18.22
N ASP A 510 -8.04 8.27 -17.45
CA ASP A 510 -8.52 7.68 -16.19
C ASP A 510 -8.91 8.76 -15.18
N ALA A 511 -8.10 9.82 -15.08
CA ALA A 511 -8.33 10.96 -14.19
C ALA A 511 -9.61 11.71 -14.56
N LEU A 512 -9.80 12.06 -15.84
CA LEU A 512 -10.99 12.73 -16.34
C LEU A 512 -12.26 11.90 -16.12
N ASN A 513 -12.21 10.59 -16.39
CA ASN A 513 -13.33 9.68 -16.18
C ASN A 513 -13.71 9.58 -14.71
N SER A 514 -12.72 9.42 -13.82
CA SER A 514 -12.95 9.33 -12.37
C SER A 514 -13.48 10.65 -11.81
N PHE A 515 -12.94 11.78 -12.26
CA PHE A 515 -13.39 13.12 -11.92
C PHE A 515 -14.87 13.34 -12.23
N ARG A 516 -15.27 13.05 -13.48
CA ARG A 516 -16.67 13.17 -13.94
C ARG A 516 -17.61 12.24 -13.18
N LYS A 517 -17.18 11.00 -12.94
CA LYS A 517 -17.99 9.99 -12.23
C LYS A 517 -18.18 10.32 -10.75
N ALA A 518 -17.14 10.86 -10.09
CA ALA A 518 -17.19 11.30 -8.70
C ALA A 518 -17.87 12.66 -8.52
N ARG A 519 -18.06 13.42 -9.60
CA ARG A 519 -18.59 14.80 -9.59
C ARG A 519 -17.81 15.74 -8.66
N LEU A 520 -16.48 15.68 -8.71
CA LEU A 520 -15.61 16.53 -7.88
C LEU A 520 -15.61 17.97 -8.39
N ASN A 521 -15.11 18.91 -7.58
CA ASN A 521 -15.25 20.34 -7.89
C ASN A 521 -14.31 20.81 -9.02
N VAL A 522 -13.05 20.35 -8.99
CA VAL A 522 -12.04 20.70 -10.00
C VAL A 522 -11.05 19.56 -10.15
N LEU A 523 -10.64 19.31 -11.40
CA LEU A 523 -9.54 18.43 -11.76
C LEU A 523 -8.38 19.29 -12.23
N VAL A 524 -7.22 19.08 -11.61
CA VAL A 524 -5.96 19.70 -12.03
C VAL A 524 -5.08 18.61 -12.63
N LEU A 525 -4.80 18.75 -13.93
CA LEU A 525 -3.88 17.92 -14.72
C LEU A 525 -2.65 18.75 -15.06
N GLU A 526 -1.55 18.56 -14.31
CA GLU A 526 -0.40 19.45 -14.36
C GLU A 526 -0.78 20.93 -14.19
N LYS A 527 -0.77 21.72 -15.27
CA LYS A 527 -1.13 23.14 -15.28
C LYS A 527 -2.54 23.43 -15.79
N PHE A 528 -3.35 22.41 -16.07
CA PHE A 528 -4.68 22.58 -16.63
C PHE A 528 -5.77 22.31 -15.58
N ALA A 529 -6.60 23.32 -15.30
CA ALA A 529 -7.83 23.17 -14.52
C ALA A 529 -9.00 22.77 -15.41
N VAL A 530 -9.74 21.75 -15.00
CA VAL A 530 -10.96 21.27 -15.64
C VAL A 530 -12.09 21.31 -14.62
N TYR A 531 -13.23 21.84 -15.05
CA TYR A 531 -14.47 21.93 -14.27
C TYR A 531 -15.56 21.04 -14.90
N LEU A 532 -16.61 20.73 -14.13
CA LEU A 532 -17.75 19.92 -14.60
C LEU A 532 -18.84 20.75 -15.28
#